data_AF-A0A2R5FAJ1-F1
#
_entry.id   AF-A0A2R5FAJ1-F1
#
_cell.length_a   1.000
_cell.length_b   1.000
_cell.length_c   1.000
_cell.angle_alpha   90.00
_cell.angle_beta   90.00
_cell.angle_gamma   90.00
#
_symmetry.space_group_name_H-M   'P 1'
#
loop_
_entity.id
_entity.type
_entity.pdbx_description
1 polymer ?
#
loop_
_entity_poly.entity_id
_entity_poly.type
_entity_poly.pdbx_seq_one_letter_code
_entity_poly.pdbx_strand_id
1 'polypeptide(L)'
;MRITETMVLFWRTEDVFSNWHPAVFYENGVRFINTEQHMMWHKAMLFGDTETAAKILRKVHPMDMKQLGREVKGYDDAVWAAKRLEIVTEGNFLKFTQNSAMKAELLATGSREIVEASPVDTIWGVGLDENDPRVEDPANWHGLNLLGEALMLVRARLQAAPIARLSKLASPGVEDGFTADLAGYAAEAAAKVLLQNWETALADGSKDYLVTDIDDVIRQLRLFREHARRELPRANGGSTLELIGSQQSN
;
A
#
# COMPACT_ATOMS: atom_id res chain seq x y z
N MET A 1 -20.67 0.44 9.95
CA MET A 1 -19.88 -0.70 9.47
C MET A 1 -20.59 -2.05 9.64
N ARG A 2 -20.60 -2.87 8.58
CA ARG A 2 -21.00 -4.29 8.56
C ARG A 2 -19.80 -5.13 8.11
N ILE A 3 -19.47 -6.20 8.84
CA ILE A 3 -18.38 -7.11 8.49
C ILE A 3 -18.98 -8.46 8.08
N THR A 4 -18.56 -8.97 6.93
CA THR A 4 -18.93 -10.30 6.43
C THR A 4 -17.69 -11.20 6.42
N GLU A 5 -17.84 -12.42 5.91
CA GLU A 5 -16.71 -13.33 5.72
C GLU A 5 -15.66 -12.72 4.78
N THR A 6 -16.12 -12.06 3.71
CA THR A 6 -15.28 -11.58 2.60
C THR A 6 -15.10 -10.06 2.57
N MET A 7 -15.97 -9.28 3.23
CA MET A 7 -16.00 -7.81 3.10
C MET A 7 -16.04 -7.07 4.44
N VAL A 8 -15.51 -5.84 4.43
CA VAL A 8 -15.71 -4.80 5.43
C VAL A 8 -16.45 -3.66 4.75
N LEU A 9 -17.75 -3.55 5.02
CA LEU A 9 -18.64 -2.52 4.45
C LEU A 9 -18.74 -1.37 5.45
N PHE A 10 -18.50 -0.14 5.03
CA PHE A 10 -18.55 1.04 5.89
C PHE A 10 -18.99 2.26 5.10
N TRP A 11 -19.54 3.28 5.75
CA TRP A 11 -19.79 4.58 5.12
C TRP A 11 -20.02 5.73 6.10
N ARG A 12 -20.03 5.44 7.41
CA ARG A 12 -20.36 6.44 8.42
C ARG A 12 -19.11 7.18 8.88
N THR A 13 -19.29 8.39 9.41
CA THR A 13 -18.16 9.20 9.89
C THR A 13 -17.46 8.57 11.10
N GLU A 14 -18.17 7.75 11.87
CA GLU A 14 -17.64 7.02 13.01
C GLU A 14 -16.70 5.88 12.60
N ASP A 15 -16.84 5.36 11.38
CA ASP A 15 -16.01 4.27 10.87
C ASP A 15 -14.59 4.80 10.58
N VAL A 16 -13.55 4.20 11.17
CA VAL A 16 -12.16 4.69 11.01
C VAL A 16 -11.67 4.69 9.56
N PHE A 17 -12.34 3.94 8.69
CA PHE A 17 -12.09 3.84 7.27
C PHE A 17 -12.58 5.06 6.49
N SER A 18 -13.56 5.80 7.02
CA SER A 18 -14.10 7.00 6.37
C SER A 18 -13.06 8.11 6.26
N ASN A 19 -13.04 8.80 5.12
CA ASN A 19 -12.26 10.03 4.94
C ASN A 19 -12.71 11.16 5.89
N TRP A 20 -13.95 11.09 6.38
CA TRP A 20 -14.53 12.09 7.27
C TRP A 20 -14.23 11.82 8.74
N HIS A 21 -13.77 10.61 9.07
CA HIS A 21 -13.42 10.23 10.42
C HIS A 21 -12.34 11.18 10.99
N PRO A 22 -12.58 11.78 12.18
CA PRO A 22 -11.60 12.65 12.81
C PRO A 22 -10.29 11.91 13.11
N ALA A 23 -9.21 12.32 12.46
CA ALA A 23 -7.88 11.76 12.67
C ALA A 23 -6.84 12.83 12.38
N VAL A 24 -6.04 13.18 13.39
CA VAL A 24 -4.98 14.16 13.23
C VAL A 24 -3.73 13.47 12.68
N PHE A 25 -3.16 14.05 11.62
CA PHE A 25 -1.89 13.61 11.05
C PHE A 25 -1.20 14.79 10.35
N TYR A 26 0.08 14.60 10.03
CA TYR A 26 0.93 15.64 9.45
C TYR A 26 1.59 15.18 8.15
N GLU A 27 1.79 16.11 7.23
CA GLU A 27 2.59 15.96 6.03
C GLU A 27 3.47 17.20 5.85
N ASN A 28 4.80 17.05 5.87
CA ASN A 28 5.74 18.16 5.66
C ASN A 28 5.44 19.41 6.52
N GLY A 29 5.00 19.21 7.76
CA GLY A 29 4.64 20.29 8.70
C GLY A 29 3.22 20.83 8.57
N VAL A 30 2.45 20.43 7.55
CA VAL A 30 1.03 20.75 7.42
C VAL A 30 0.21 19.78 8.27
N ARG A 31 -0.71 20.31 9.09
CA ARG A 31 -1.60 19.53 9.95
C ARG A 31 -2.94 19.31 9.25
N PHE A 32 -3.41 18.07 9.24
CA PHE A 32 -4.75 17.68 8.79
C PHE A 32 -5.56 17.10 9.94
N ILE A 33 -6.88 17.29 9.92
CA ILE A 33 -7.80 16.77 10.96
C ILE A 33 -8.64 15.57 10.51
N ASN A 34 -8.58 15.23 9.23
CA ASN A 34 -9.15 14.03 8.62
C ASN A 34 -8.60 13.91 7.17
N THR A 35 -8.87 12.80 6.50
CA THR A 35 -8.39 12.58 5.13
C THR A 35 -9.11 13.47 4.12
N GLU A 36 -10.37 13.86 4.34
CA GLU A 36 -11.10 14.79 3.47
C GLU A 36 -10.36 16.15 3.34
N GLN A 37 -9.87 16.69 4.46
CA GLN A 37 -9.10 17.94 4.47
C GLN A 37 -7.83 17.82 3.65
N HIS A 38 -7.10 16.70 3.82
CA HIS A 38 -5.89 16.39 3.04
C HIS A 38 -6.20 16.28 1.55
N MET A 39 -7.22 15.49 1.20
CA MET A 39 -7.66 15.28 -0.18
C MET A 39 -8.02 16.61 -0.86
N MET A 40 -8.86 17.43 -0.24
CA MET A 40 -9.30 18.70 -0.83
C MET A 40 -8.17 19.74 -0.87
N TRP A 41 -7.28 19.76 0.12
CA TRP A 41 -6.09 20.62 0.10
C TRP A 41 -5.16 20.26 -1.06
N HIS A 42 -4.83 18.98 -1.22
CA HIS A 42 -4.01 18.50 -2.35
C HIS A 42 -4.67 18.73 -3.69
N LYS A 43 -5.99 18.57 -3.77
CA LYS A 43 -6.76 18.92 -4.96
C LYS A 43 -6.55 20.40 -5.34
N ALA A 44 -6.68 21.31 -4.37
CA ALA A 44 -6.45 22.74 -4.62
C ALA A 44 -4.99 23.03 -5.03
N MET A 45 -4.01 22.39 -4.37
CA MET A 45 -2.59 22.53 -4.69
C MET A 45 -2.24 22.00 -6.09
N LEU A 46 -2.85 20.88 -6.52
CA LEU A 46 -2.66 20.28 -7.85
C LEU A 46 -3.01 21.26 -8.98
N PHE A 47 -4.00 22.12 -8.77
CA PHE A 47 -4.44 23.14 -9.74
C PHE A 47 -3.89 24.54 -9.43
N GLY A 48 -2.93 24.66 -8.50
CA GLY A 48 -2.30 25.93 -8.14
C GLY A 48 -3.21 26.91 -7.37
N ASP A 49 -4.38 26.48 -6.89
CA ASP A 49 -5.33 27.31 -6.15
C ASP A 49 -4.98 27.38 -4.65
N THR A 50 -3.86 28.05 -4.37
CA THR A 50 -3.32 28.23 -3.01
C THR A 50 -4.28 28.99 -2.08
N GLU A 51 -5.15 29.84 -2.62
CA GLU A 51 -6.17 30.56 -1.85
C GLU A 51 -7.22 29.60 -1.29
N THR A 52 -7.77 28.72 -2.14
CA THR A 52 -8.73 27.70 -1.73
C THR A 52 -8.08 26.67 -0.80
N ALA A 53 -6.83 26.28 -1.07
CA ALA A 53 -6.05 25.42 -0.19
C ALA A 53 -5.95 26.00 1.24
N ALA A 54 -5.63 27.29 1.37
CA ALA A 54 -5.56 27.97 2.66
C ALA A 54 -6.91 28.05 3.38
N LYS A 55 -8.03 28.19 2.63
CA LYS A 55 -9.39 28.14 3.20
C LYS A 55 -9.74 26.76 3.74
N ILE A 56 -9.39 25.69 3.01
CA ILE A 56 -9.65 24.29 3.39
C ILE A 56 -8.98 23.95 4.72
N LEU A 57 -7.73 24.39 4.94
CA LEU A 57 -7.01 24.13 6.20
C LEU A 57 -7.66 24.79 7.44
N ARG A 58 -8.50 25.81 7.25
CA ARG A 58 -9.21 26.50 8.33
C ARG A 58 -10.57 25.88 8.64
N LYS A 59 -11.05 24.94 7.83
CA LYS A 59 -12.34 24.29 8.06
C LYS A 59 -12.23 23.17 9.08
N VAL A 60 -13.33 22.96 9.82
CA VAL A 60 -13.45 21.91 10.83
C VAL A 60 -14.39 20.80 10.34
N HIS A 61 -15.43 21.15 9.60
CA HIS A 61 -16.42 20.18 9.13
C HIS A 61 -16.03 19.63 7.73
N PRO A 62 -16.04 18.30 7.52
CA PRO A 62 -15.70 17.68 6.24
C PRO A 62 -16.54 18.19 5.06
N MET A 63 -17.84 18.44 5.29
CA MET A 63 -18.73 18.98 4.26
C MET A 63 -18.23 20.33 3.72
N ASP A 64 -17.73 21.22 4.59
CA ASP A 64 -17.21 22.53 4.16
C ASP A 64 -15.94 22.38 3.32
N MET A 65 -15.09 21.40 3.66
CA MET A 65 -13.88 21.07 2.90
C MET A 65 -14.26 20.54 1.51
N LYS A 66 -15.22 19.62 1.45
CA LYS A 66 -15.75 19.04 0.21
C LYS A 66 -16.38 20.11 -0.67
N GLN A 67 -17.11 21.06 -0.08
CA GLN A 67 -17.69 22.19 -0.81
C GLN A 67 -16.60 23.08 -1.43
N LEU A 68 -15.59 23.49 -0.64
CA LEU A 68 -14.47 24.25 -1.16
C LEU A 68 -13.69 23.50 -2.25
N GLY A 69 -13.57 22.17 -2.12
CA GLY A 69 -12.95 21.33 -3.14
C GLY A 69 -13.70 21.28 -4.48
N ARG A 70 -14.99 21.64 -4.51
CA ARG A 70 -15.78 21.83 -5.75
C ARG A 70 -15.55 23.21 -6.37
N GLU A 71 -15.05 24.16 -5.59
CA GLU A 71 -14.78 25.55 -6.00
C GLU A 71 -13.33 25.79 -6.43
N VAL A 72 -12.49 24.74 -6.45
CA VAL A 72 -11.09 24.82 -6.87
C VAL A 72 -10.97 25.37 -8.28
N LYS A 73 -10.23 26.47 -8.40
CA LYS A 73 -9.97 27.15 -9.68
C LYS A 73 -9.08 26.29 -10.57
N GLY A 74 -9.31 26.34 -11.88
CA GLY A 74 -8.50 25.60 -12.86
C GLY A 74 -8.70 24.09 -12.85
N TYR A 75 -9.77 23.60 -12.21
CA TYR A 75 -10.09 22.17 -12.15
C TYR A 75 -10.20 21.54 -13.54
N ASP A 76 -9.48 20.43 -13.72
CA ASP A 76 -9.60 19.53 -14.85
C ASP A 76 -9.88 18.12 -14.33
N ASP A 77 -10.97 17.52 -14.80
CA ASP A 77 -11.42 16.22 -14.31
C ASP A 77 -10.46 15.08 -14.67
N ALA A 78 -9.83 15.13 -15.84
CA ALA A 78 -8.89 14.09 -16.28
C ALA A 78 -7.60 14.13 -15.44
N VAL A 79 -7.08 15.34 -15.18
CA VAL A 79 -5.94 15.53 -14.28
C VAL A 79 -6.27 15.07 -12.86
N TRP A 80 -7.46 15.39 -12.35
CA TRP A 80 -7.89 14.94 -11.04
C TRP A 80 -8.07 13.42 -10.98
N ALA A 81 -8.74 12.82 -11.97
CA ALA A 81 -8.96 11.39 -12.05
C ALA A 81 -7.64 10.60 -12.06
N ALA A 82 -6.60 11.12 -12.73
CA ALA A 82 -5.27 10.52 -12.76
C ALA A 82 -4.50 10.59 -11.43
N LYS A 83 -4.87 11.51 -10.52
CA LYS A 83 -4.14 11.78 -9.27
C LYS A 83 -4.90 11.48 -7.98
N ARG A 84 -6.23 11.44 -8.02
CA ARG A 84 -7.09 11.33 -6.82
C ARG A 84 -6.79 10.09 -5.98
N LEU A 85 -6.57 8.94 -6.63
CA LEU A 85 -6.29 7.68 -5.92
C LEU A 85 -4.97 7.75 -5.17
N GLU A 86 -3.90 8.23 -5.82
CA GLU A 86 -2.58 8.43 -5.23
C GLU A 86 -2.66 9.36 -4.01
N ILE A 87 -3.32 10.51 -4.17
CA ILE A 87 -3.48 11.53 -3.11
C ILE A 87 -4.22 10.96 -1.90
N VAL A 88 -5.35 10.28 -2.11
CA VAL A 88 -6.16 9.72 -1.00
C VAL A 88 -5.48 8.52 -0.36
N THR A 89 -4.72 7.74 -1.12
CA THR A 89 -3.89 6.65 -0.59
C THR A 89 -2.82 7.21 0.34
N GLU A 90 -2.11 8.27 -0.05
CA GLU A 90 -1.09 8.88 0.80
C GLU A 90 -1.69 9.52 2.06
N GLY A 91 -2.82 10.24 1.93
CA GLY A 91 -3.52 10.80 3.08
C GLY A 91 -3.94 9.74 4.09
N ASN A 92 -4.52 8.62 3.61
CA ASN A 92 -4.84 7.49 4.48
C ASN A 92 -3.58 6.81 5.03
N PHE A 93 -2.50 6.67 4.26
CA PHE A 93 -1.24 6.13 4.76
C PHE A 93 -0.70 6.96 5.94
N LEU A 94 -0.67 8.28 5.81
CA LEU A 94 -0.24 9.19 6.88
C LEU A 94 -1.16 9.10 8.10
N LYS A 95 -2.48 9.09 7.88
CA LYS A 95 -3.50 8.88 8.93
C LYS A 95 -3.23 7.59 9.71
N PHE A 96 -3.16 6.44 9.03
CA PHE A 96 -2.99 5.13 9.68
C PHE A 96 -1.57 4.91 10.23
N THR A 97 -0.52 5.52 9.67
CA THR A 97 0.83 5.40 10.25
C THR A 97 1.00 6.21 11.53
N GLN A 98 0.34 7.37 11.63
CA GLN A 98 0.46 8.27 12.78
C GLN A 98 -0.57 7.98 13.89
N ASN A 99 -1.59 7.16 13.61
CA ASN A 99 -2.62 6.76 14.57
C ASN A 99 -2.60 5.23 14.77
N SER A 100 -1.86 4.75 15.77
CA SER A 100 -1.56 3.31 15.95
C SER A 100 -2.78 2.42 16.19
N ALA A 101 -3.80 2.91 16.90
CA ALA A 101 -5.03 2.16 17.13
C ALA A 101 -5.81 1.95 15.82
N MET A 102 -5.96 3.02 15.03
CA MET A 102 -6.60 2.96 13.70
C MET A 102 -5.80 2.04 12.77
N LYS A 103 -4.46 2.10 12.85
CA LYS A 103 -3.57 1.19 12.11
C LYS A 103 -3.90 -0.27 12.38
N ALA A 104 -4.04 -0.62 13.66
CA ALA A 104 -4.34 -1.99 14.08
C ALA A 104 -5.70 -2.44 13.53
N GLU A 105 -6.70 -1.56 13.54
CA GLU A 105 -8.02 -1.84 12.98
C GLU A 105 -7.97 -2.07 11.46
N LEU A 106 -7.21 -1.25 10.72
CA LEU A 106 -7.00 -1.48 9.29
C LEU A 106 -6.30 -2.82 9.01
N LEU A 107 -5.28 -3.18 9.79
CA LEU A 107 -4.59 -4.46 9.62
C LEU A 107 -5.49 -5.66 10.00
N ALA A 108 -6.37 -5.50 10.99
CA ALA A 108 -7.30 -6.52 11.44
C ALA A 108 -8.37 -6.91 10.40
N THR A 109 -8.59 -6.06 9.39
CA THR A 109 -9.44 -6.41 8.24
C THR A 109 -8.92 -7.64 7.48
N GLY A 110 -7.62 -7.97 7.60
CA GLY A 110 -7.03 -9.16 7.03
C GLY A 110 -6.98 -9.11 5.50
N SER A 111 -7.51 -10.13 4.84
CA SER A 111 -7.64 -10.21 3.38
C SER A 111 -9.00 -9.73 2.86
N ARG A 112 -9.94 -9.32 3.74
CA ARG A 112 -11.27 -8.89 3.34
C ARG A 112 -11.21 -7.69 2.40
N GLU A 113 -12.12 -7.64 1.45
CA GLU A 113 -12.32 -6.46 0.61
C GLU A 113 -12.90 -5.33 1.44
N ILE A 114 -12.32 -4.13 1.33
CA ILE A 114 -12.80 -2.96 2.05
C ILE A 114 -13.69 -2.18 1.09
N VAL A 115 -14.92 -1.87 1.51
CA VAL A 115 -15.96 -1.32 0.64
C VAL A 115 -16.61 -0.10 1.28
N GLU A 116 -16.45 1.06 0.64
CA GLU A 116 -17.19 2.27 0.99
C GLU A 116 -18.64 2.14 0.46
N ALA A 117 -19.51 1.62 1.32
CA ALA A 117 -20.93 1.34 1.08
C ALA A 117 -21.80 2.60 1.23
N SER A 118 -21.39 3.67 0.55
CA SER A 118 -22.15 4.91 0.47
C SER A 118 -23.23 4.81 -0.61
N PRO A 119 -24.51 5.06 -0.30
CA PRO A 119 -25.59 5.03 -1.29
C PRO A 119 -25.60 6.26 -2.21
N VAL A 120 -24.79 7.28 -1.92
CA VAL A 120 -24.82 8.59 -2.61
C VAL A 120 -23.49 8.97 -3.26
N ASP A 121 -22.42 8.20 -3.04
CA ASP A 121 -21.11 8.44 -3.64
C ASP A 121 -20.74 7.27 -4.56
N THR A 122 -20.65 7.54 -5.87
CA THR A 122 -20.31 6.55 -6.90
C THR A 122 -18.84 6.63 -7.36
N ILE A 123 -18.05 7.55 -6.80
CA ILE A 123 -16.62 7.65 -7.10
C ILE A 123 -15.83 6.98 -5.99
N TRP A 124 -16.04 7.40 -4.75
CA TRP A 124 -15.32 6.84 -3.60
C TRP A 124 -16.01 5.59 -3.06
N GLY A 125 -17.33 5.51 -3.21
CA GLY A 125 -18.15 4.37 -2.80
C GLY A 125 -18.78 3.58 -3.94
N VAL A 126 -19.59 2.60 -3.58
CA VAL A 126 -20.24 1.64 -4.49
C VAL A 126 -21.67 2.02 -4.91
N GLY A 127 -22.24 3.08 -4.35
CA GLY A 127 -23.61 3.50 -4.65
C GLY A 127 -24.71 2.63 -4.01
N LEU A 128 -24.39 1.87 -2.96
CA LEU A 128 -25.31 1.02 -2.19
C LEU A 128 -25.02 1.17 -0.70
N ASP A 129 -26.06 1.15 0.15
CA ASP A 129 -25.90 1.20 1.61
C ASP A 129 -25.30 -0.10 2.16
N GLU A 130 -24.57 -0.01 3.27
CA GLU A 130 -23.96 -1.17 3.96
C GLU A 130 -24.97 -2.26 4.37
N ASN A 131 -26.27 -1.95 4.45
CA ASN A 131 -27.35 -2.90 4.76
C ASN A 131 -28.11 -3.39 3.53
N ASP A 132 -27.83 -2.86 2.33
CA ASP A 132 -28.45 -3.36 1.11
C ASP A 132 -27.94 -4.79 0.83
N PRO A 133 -28.83 -5.78 0.62
CA PRO A 133 -28.40 -7.16 0.36
C PRO A 133 -27.60 -7.30 -0.95
N ARG A 134 -27.73 -6.36 -1.89
CA ARG A 134 -27.01 -6.39 -3.17
C ARG A 134 -25.54 -5.97 -3.06
N VAL A 135 -25.15 -5.31 -1.96
CA VAL A 135 -23.81 -4.71 -1.81
C VAL A 135 -22.67 -5.73 -1.79
N GLU A 136 -22.96 -6.98 -1.43
CA GLU A 136 -21.93 -8.05 -1.37
C GLU A 136 -21.59 -8.63 -2.75
N ASP A 137 -22.37 -8.32 -3.78
CA ASP A 137 -22.09 -8.73 -5.15
C ASP A 137 -21.62 -7.51 -5.96
N PRO A 138 -20.32 -7.43 -6.31
CA PRO A 138 -19.76 -6.33 -7.09
C PRO A 138 -20.45 -6.06 -8.43
N ALA A 139 -21.17 -7.04 -9.00
CA ALA A 139 -21.94 -6.83 -10.22
C ALA A 139 -23.11 -5.85 -10.04
N ASN A 140 -23.57 -5.63 -8.81
CA ASN A 140 -24.62 -4.66 -8.48
C ASN A 140 -24.09 -3.27 -8.16
N TRP A 141 -22.77 -3.08 -8.11
CA TRP A 141 -22.20 -1.78 -7.77
C TRP A 141 -22.45 -0.78 -8.87
N HIS A 142 -22.79 0.45 -8.46
CA HIS A 142 -22.99 1.59 -9.34
C HIS A 142 -21.88 2.63 -9.19
N GLY A 143 -20.82 2.28 -8.45
CA GLY A 143 -19.69 3.14 -8.17
C GLY A 143 -18.36 2.39 -8.16
N LEU A 144 -17.28 3.15 -8.03
CA LEU A 144 -15.91 2.67 -8.26
C LEU A 144 -15.21 2.11 -7.00
N ASN A 145 -15.75 2.36 -5.79
CA ASN A 145 -15.12 1.97 -4.53
C ASN A 145 -13.65 2.45 -4.36
N LEU A 146 -13.28 3.63 -4.90
CA LEU A 146 -11.88 4.07 -4.86
C LEU A 146 -11.32 4.26 -3.44
N LEU A 147 -12.18 4.50 -2.45
CA LEU A 147 -11.71 4.61 -1.06
C LEU A 147 -11.37 3.23 -0.50
N GLY A 148 -12.19 2.22 -0.80
CA GLY A 148 -11.88 0.83 -0.49
C GLY A 148 -10.54 0.39 -1.09
N GLU A 149 -10.32 0.69 -2.37
CA GLU A 149 -9.05 0.45 -3.07
C GLU A 149 -7.87 1.15 -2.36
N ALA A 150 -7.98 2.45 -2.09
CA ALA A 150 -6.95 3.22 -1.40
C ALA A 150 -6.59 2.60 -0.03
N LEU A 151 -7.58 2.19 0.76
CA LEU A 151 -7.37 1.56 2.07
C LEU A 151 -6.67 0.21 1.96
N MET A 152 -7.01 -0.60 0.96
CA MET A 152 -6.35 -1.88 0.70
C MET A 152 -4.89 -1.70 0.26
N LEU A 153 -4.58 -0.67 -0.55
CA LEU A 153 -3.21 -0.29 -0.89
C LEU A 153 -2.42 0.15 0.35
N VAL A 154 -3.03 0.95 1.23
CA VAL A 154 -2.41 1.34 2.51
C VAL A 154 -2.15 0.12 3.39
N ARG A 155 -3.11 -0.80 3.51
CA ARG A 155 -2.96 -2.05 4.27
C ARG A 155 -1.78 -2.87 3.75
N ALA A 156 -1.67 -3.06 2.44
CA ALA A 156 -0.56 -3.78 1.82
C ALA A 156 0.79 -3.10 2.09
N ARG A 157 0.87 -1.77 1.94
CA ARG A 157 2.09 -0.98 2.25
C ARG A 157 2.50 -1.10 3.72
N LEU A 158 1.54 -1.07 4.64
CA LEU A 158 1.77 -1.20 6.08
C LEU A 158 2.22 -2.61 6.50
N GLN A 159 1.77 -3.65 5.78
CA GLN A 159 2.20 -5.04 5.98
C GLN A 159 3.60 -5.31 5.41
N ALA A 160 4.05 -4.54 4.42
CA ALA A 160 5.41 -4.60 3.89
C ALA A 160 6.44 -3.87 4.78
N ALA A 161 6.02 -2.83 5.51
CA ALA A 161 6.88 -2.03 6.40
C ALA A 161 7.61 -2.78 7.57
N PRO A 162 7.12 -3.90 8.14
CA PRO A 162 7.85 -4.71 9.12
C PRO A 162 9.18 -5.24 8.57
N ILE A 163 9.27 -5.49 7.25
CA ILE A 163 10.47 -6.02 6.58
C ILE A 163 11.60 -4.96 6.58
N ALA A 164 11.27 -3.68 6.41
CA ALA A 164 12.23 -2.57 6.44
C ALA A 164 12.73 -2.21 7.86
N ARG A 165 11.97 -2.56 8.91
CA ARG A 165 12.39 -2.37 10.31
C ARG A 165 13.34 -3.48 10.77
N LEU A 166 13.10 -4.71 10.29
CA LEU A 166 13.99 -5.85 10.53
C LEU A 166 15.34 -5.69 9.83
N SER A 167 15.39 -5.08 8.64
CA SER A 167 16.67 -4.76 7.97
C SER A 167 17.48 -3.69 8.71
N LYS A 168 16.83 -2.70 9.35
CA LYS A 168 17.50 -1.67 10.17
C LYS A 168 17.96 -2.17 11.55
N LEU A 169 17.27 -3.14 12.15
CA LEU A 169 17.69 -3.76 13.42
C LEU A 169 18.85 -4.75 13.26
N ALA A 170 19.09 -5.23 12.04
CA ALA A 170 20.15 -6.19 11.75
C ALA A 170 21.56 -5.58 11.66
N SER A 171 21.71 -4.24 11.62
CA SER A 171 23.03 -3.59 11.48
C SER A 171 23.10 -2.21 12.15
N PRO A 172 23.69 -2.08 13.35
CA PRO A 172 24.24 -0.79 13.80
C PRO A 172 25.58 -0.57 13.10
N GLY A 173 25.63 0.37 12.14
CA GLY A 173 26.91 0.98 11.70
C GLY A 173 27.35 0.79 10.24
N VAL A 174 26.44 0.77 9.25
CA VAL A 174 26.86 0.85 7.84
C VAL A 174 26.18 2.05 7.19
N GLU A 175 26.99 3.07 6.85
CA GLU A 175 26.58 4.26 6.09
C GLU A 175 26.29 3.92 4.62
N ASP A 176 25.44 4.76 4.04
CA ASP A 176 24.67 4.64 2.81
C ASP A 176 25.44 4.27 1.54
N GLY A 177 24.77 3.49 0.66
CA GLY A 177 25.26 3.24 -0.70
C GLY A 177 24.38 2.42 -1.64
N PHE A 178 23.11 2.14 -1.32
CA PHE A 178 22.24 1.34 -2.21
C PHE A 178 21.04 2.13 -2.72
N THR A 179 21.13 2.61 -3.96
CA THR A 179 20.00 3.14 -4.73
C THR A 179 19.42 2.06 -5.64
N ALA A 180 18.10 1.85 -5.50
CA ALA A 180 17.15 1.37 -6.51
C ALA A 180 17.58 0.21 -7.44
N ASP A 181 17.56 -1.02 -6.93
CA ASP A 181 17.25 -2.22 -7.73
C ASP A 181 16.44 -3.22 -6.89
N LEU A 182 15.24 -2.76 -6.52
CA LEU A 182 14.32 -3.38 -5.57
C LEU A 182 13.67 -4.70 -6.04
N ALA A 183 14.02 -5.21 -7.22
CA ALA A 183 13.48 -6.47 -7.74
C ALA A 183 14.13 -7.72 -7.10
N GLY A 184 15.43 -7.67 -6.80
CA GLY A 184 16.15 -8.82 -6.19
C GLY A 184 15.83 -9.03 -4.71
N TYR A 185 15.69 -7.94 -3.95
CA TYR A 185 15.36 -7.99 -2.53
C TYR A 185 13.90 -8.40 -2.27
N ALA A 186 12.98 -8.14 -3.20
CA ALA A 186 11.61 -8.63 -3.12
C ALA A 186 11.55 -10.17 -3.23
N ALA A 187 12.38 -10.79 -4.08
CA ALA A 187 12.49 -12.24 -4.19
C ALA A 187 13.19 -12.87 -2.98
N GLU A 188 14.25 -12.26 -2.45
CA GLU A 188 14.92 -12.72 -1.23
C GLU A 188 14.03 -12.56 0.02
N ALA A 189 13.27 -11.47 0.10
CA ALA A 189 12.31 -11.24 1.17
C ALA A 189 11.10 -12.19 1.07
N ALA A 190 10.59 -12.47 -0.13
CA ALA A 190 9.56 -13.48 -0.35
C ALA A 190 10.09 -14.88 0.04
N ALA A 191 11.32 -15.23 -0.33
CA ALA A 191 11.96 -16.48 0.06
C ALA A 191 12.16 -16.58 1.59
N LYS A 192 12.54 -15.49 2.27
CA LYS A 192 12.68 -15.46 3.73
C LYS A 192 11.34 -15.54 4.46
N VAL A 193 10.28 -14.90 3.95
CA VAL A 193 8.92 -15.02 4.49
C VAL A 193 8.39 -16.46 4.32
N LEU A 194 8.65 -17.09 3.18
CA LEU A 194 8.33 -18.51 2.97
C LEU A 194 9.13 -19.41 3.92
N LEU A 195 10.44 -19.16 4.09
CA LEU A 195 11.32 -19.94 4.99
C LEU A 195 11.08 -19.71 6.48
N GLN A 196 10.47 -18.60 6.90
CA GLN A 196 10.22 -18.29 8.31
C GLN A 196 8.82 -18.70 8.77
N ASN A 197 7.84 -18.80 7.86
CA ASN A 197 6.44 -19.08 8.19
C ASN A 197 5.96 -20.44 7.69
N TRP A 198 6.85 -21.29 7.17
CA TRP A 198 6.49 -22.60 6.61
C TRP A 198 5.87 -23.56 7.63
N GLU A 199 6.30 -23.55 8.89
CA GLU A 199 5.69 -24.38 9.95
C GLU A 199 4.24 -23.98 10.22
N THR A 200 3.94 -22.68 10.19
CA THR A 200 2.58 -22.15 10.34
C THR A 200 1.70 -22.48 9.13
N ALA A 201 2.24 -22.34 7.92
CA ALA A 201 1.55 -22.66 6.66
C ALA A 201 1.33 -24.17 6.45
N LEU A 202 2.16 -25.03 7.04
CA LEU A 202 1.95 -26.48 7.09
C LEU A 202 0.91 -26.86 8.15
N ALA A 203 0.85 -26.13 9.26
CA ALA A 203 -0.10 -26.38 10.35
C ALA A 203 -1.53 -25.95 10.02
N ASP A 204 -1.71 -24.92 9.18
CA ASP A 204 -3.02 -24.42 8.77
C ASP A 204 -3.55 -25.04 7.46
N GLY A 205 -2.74 -25.86 6.78
CA GLY A 205 -3.11 -26.56 5.55
C GLY A 205 -3.37 -25.63 4.35
N SER A 206 -2.96 -24.36 4.42
CA SER A 206 -3.32 -23.32 3.45
C SER A 206 -2.54 -23.38 2.13
N LYS A 207 -1.56 -24.28 1.99
CA LYS A 207 -0.68 -24.34 0.81
C LYS A 207 -0.39 -25.76 0.33
N ASP A 208 -1.30 -26.28 -0.49
CA ASP A 208 -1.15 -27.57 -1.20
C ASP A 208 0.05 -27.61 -2.18
N TYR A 209 0.66 -26.46 -2.50
CA TYR A 209 1.72 -26.33 -3.51
C TYR A 209 3.05 -25.79 -2.95
N LEU A 210 3.27 -25.89 -1.63
CA LEU A 210 4.46 -25.32 -0.98
C LEU A 210 5.79 -25.78 -1.60
N VAL A 211 5.88 -27.05 -2.02
CA VAL A 211 7.06 -27.60 -2.69
C VAL A 211 7.26 -26.94 -4.06
N THR A 212 6.18 -26.74 -4.82
CA THR A 212 6.21 -26.06 -6.12
C THR A 212 6.61 -24.60 -5.99
N ASP A 213 6.10 -23.89 -4.98
CA ASP A 213 6.48 -22.50 -4.70
C ASP A 213 7.98 -22.37 -4.39
N ILE A 214 8.55 -23.32 -3.64
CA ILE A 214 9.99 -23.39 -3.35
C ILE A 214 10.79 -23.64 -4.63
N ASP A 215 10.34 -24.56 -5.47
CA ASP A 215 10.99 -24.87 -6.75
C ASP A 215 11.01 -23.67 -7.69
N ASP A 216 9.93 -22.89 -7.73
CA ASP A 216 9.85 -21.66 -8.52
C ASP A 216 10.77 -20.55 -8.00
N VAL A 217 10.89 -20.38 -6.68
CA VAL A 217 11.87 -19.45 -6.09
C VAL A 217 13.30 -19.86 -6.43
N ILE A 218 13.64 -21.15 -6.29
CA ILE A 218 14.96 -21.69 -6.65
C ILE A 218 15.25 -21.44 -8.13
N ARG A 219 14.27 -21.64 -9.01
CA ARG A 219 14.39 -21.41 -10.45
C ARG A 219 14.68 -19.95 -10.76
N GLN A 220 13.97 -19.00 -10.15
CA GLN A 220 14.19 -17.56 -10.36
C GLN A 220 15.57 -17.11 -9.86
N LEU A 221 16.01 -17.60 -8.70
CA LEU A 221 17.34 -17.30 -8.18
C LEU A 221 18.47 -17.84 -9.08
N ARG A 222 18.28 -19.01 -9.70
CA ARG A 222 19.24 -19.56 -10.67
C ARG A 222 19.32 -18.71 -11.93
N LEU A 223 18.17 -18.27 -12.48
CA LEU A 223 18.11 -17.39 -13.64
C LEU A 223 18.78 -16.04 -13.37
N PHE A 224 18.50 -15.44 -12.22
CA PHE A 224 19.15 -14.21 -11.77
C PHE A 224 20.67 -14.38 -11.68
N ARG A 225 21.16 -15.47 -11.07
CA ARG A 225 22.60 -15.77 -10.95
C ARG A 225 23.28 -15.89 -12.32
N GLU A 226 22.63 -16.54 -13.29
CA GLU A 226 23.18 -16.67 -14.64
C GLU A 226 23.22 -15.34 -15.39
N HIS A 227 22.19 -14.52 -15.21
CA HIS A 227 22.16 -13.17 -15.77
C HIS A 227 23.27 -12.29 -15.15
N ALA A 228 23.40 -12.29 -13.82
CA ALA A 228 24.45 -11.57 -13.11
C ALA A 228 25.87 -11.99 -13.56
N ARG A 229 26.09 -13.28 -13.85
CA ARG A 229 27.37 -13.79 -14.38
C ARG A 229 27.71 -13.27 -15.79
N ARG A 230 26.70 -12.92 -16.59
CA ARG A 230 26.89 -12.40 -17.95
C ARG A 230 27.08 -10.89 -17.95
N GLU A 231 26.36 -10.19 -17.08
CA GLU A 231 26.30 -8.72 -17.06
C GLU A 231 27.37 -8.07 -16.17
N LEU A 232 27.94 -8.79 -15.20
CA LEU A 232 29.03 -8.23 -14.37
C LEU A 232 30.35 -8.23 -15.17
N PRO A 233 30.98 -7.06 -15.40
CA PRO A 233 32.25 -6.97 -16.13
C PRO A 233 33.38 -7.66 -15.34
N ARG A 234 34.37 -8.21 -16.06
CA ARG A 234 35.61 -8.83 -15.54
C ARG A 234 36.45 -7.91 -14.60
N ALA A 235 35.99 -6.71 -14.28
CA ALA A 235 36.73 -5.67 -13.57
C ALA A 235 36.73 -5.79 -12.04
N ASN A 236 35.93 -6.67 -11.42
CA ASN A 236 35.91 -6.86 -9.95
C ASN A 236 36.79 -8.02 -9.43
N GLY A 237 37.90 -8.32 -10.11
CA GLY A 237 38.90 -9.24 -9.55
C GLY A 237 38.43 -10.70 -9.46
N GLY A 238 37.78 -11.20 -10.50
CA GLY A 238 37.78 -12.64 -10.76
C GLY A 238 39.21 -13.08 -11.03
N SER A 239 39.99 -13.33 -9.97
CA SER A 239 41.27 -14.01 -10.08
C SER A 239 41.00 -15.35 -10.74
N THR A 240 41.49 -15.50 -11.95
CA THR A 240 41.86 -16.80 -12.48
C THR A 240 42.81 -17.45 -11.47
N LEU A 241 42.65 -18.76 -11.28
CA LEU A 241 43.60 -19.70 -10.66
C LEU A 241 43.56 -19.67 -9.12
N GLU A 242 43.46 -20.79 -8.40
CA GLU A 242 44.06 -22.11 -8.63
C GLU A 242 43.10 -23.21 -8.13
N LEU A 243 43.02 -24.38 -8.76
CA LEU A 243 44.04 -25.41 -8.61
C LEU A 243 44.27 -26.21 -9.88
N ILE A 244 45.48 -26.04 -10.39
CA ILE A 244 46.25 -27.03 -11.12
C ILE A 244 46.43 -28.24 -10.19
N GLY A 245 46.24 -29.46 -10.71
CA GLY A 245 47.04 -30.61 -10.25
C GLY A 245 46.32 -31.86 -9.78
N SER A 246 45.83 -32.67 -10.71
CA SER A 246 46.07 -34.13 -10.69
C SER A 246 46.52 -34.51 -12.10
N GLN A 247 47.81 -34.37 -12.38
CA GLN A 247 48.74 -35.49 -12.55
C GLN A 247 48.23 -36.62 -13.46
N GLN A 248 48.88 -36.70 -14.63
CA GLN A 248 49.32 -37.91 -15.34
C GLN A 248 48.63 -39.23 -14.99
N SER A 249 47.91 -39.82 -15.93
CA SER A 249 48.14 -41.22 -16.36
C SER A 249 47.40 -41.53 -17.68
N ASN A 250 48.18 -42.04 -18.64
CA ASN A 250 47.86 -42.68 -19.93
C ASN A 250 47.38 -41.82 -21.10
#